data_AF-A0A0N8W0L9-F1
#
_entry.id   AF-A0A0N8W0L9-F1
#
_cell.length_a   1.000
_cell.length_b   1.000
_cell.length_c   1.000
_cell.angle_alpha   90.00
_cell.angle_beta   90.00
_cell.angle_gamma   90.00
#
_symmetry.space_group_name_H-M   'P 1'
#
loop_
_entity.id
_entity.type
_entity.pdbx_description
1 polymer ?
#
loop_
_entity_poly.entity_id
_entity_poly.type
_entity_poly.pdbx_seq_one_letter_code
_entity_poly.pdbx_strand_id
1 'polypeptide(L)'
;MLNPSNFHKRVYVPAKASAAQRLEGTFPAVTLHDLRHTAASLAVRSGANVKVVQNMLGHASAAVTLNTYSDLFPDDLDRVAEAMNRLLEEER
;
A
#
# COMPACT_ATOMS: atom_id res chain seq x y z
N MET A 1 -8.37 -8.70 -16.67
CA MET A 1 -8.08 -8.82 -15.22
C MET A 1 -7.16 -10.00 -14.98
N LEU A 2 -6.28 -9.93 -13.97
CA LEU A 2 -5.43 -11.05 -13.57
C LEU A 2 -6.28 -12.23 -13.10
N ASN A 3 -5.98 -13.46 -13.53
CA ASN A 3 -6.65 -14.66 -13.03
C ASN A 3 -6.03 -15.07 -11.67
N PRO A 4 -6.78 -15.08 -10.55
CA PRO A 4 -6.22 -15.33 -9.22
C PRO A 4 -5.57 -16.70 -9.06
N SER A 5 -6.20 -17.75 -9.59
CA SER A 5 -5.68 -19.12 -9.52
C SER A 5 -4.37 -19.28 -10.31
N ASN A 6 -4.28 -18.66 -11.48
CA ASN A 6 -3.07 -18.69 -12.29
C ASN A 6 -1.95 -17.88 -11.63
N PHE A 7 -2.25 -16.69 -11.11
CA PHE A 7 -1.26 -15.85 -10.43
C PHE A 7 -0.70 -16.53 -9.18
N HIS A 8 -1.58 -17.13 -8.36
CA HIS A 8 -1.16 -17.82 -7.14
C HIS A 8 -0.16 -18.95 -7.46
N LYS A 9 -0.51 -19.83 -8.41
CA LYS A 9 0.33 -20.98 -8.78
C LYS A 9 1.60 -20.58 -9.53
N ARG A 10 1.52 -19.62 -10.45
CA ARG A 10 2.61 -19.32 -11.40
C ARG A 10 3.54 -18.22 -10.93
N VAL A 11 3.11 -17.37 -10.00
CA VAL A 11 3.89 -16.21 -9.55
C VAL A 11 4.13 -16.27 -8.05
N TYR A 12 3.06 -16.35 -7.26
CA TYR A 12 3.18 -16.24 -5.81
C TYR A 12 3.90 -17.44 -5.16
N VAL A 13 3.54 -18.67 -5.51
CA VAL A 13 4.19 -19.88 -4.96
C VAL A 13 5.70 -19.92 -5.30
N PRO A 14 6.13 -19.71 -6.57
CA PRO A 14 7.55 -19.60 -6.88
C PRO A 14 8.26 -18.46 -6.15
N ALA A 15 7.63 -17.28 -6.06
CA ALA A 15 8.22 -16.13 -5.36
C ALA A 15 8.43 -16.41 -3.87
N LYS A 16 7.46 -17.06 -3.21
CA LYS A 16 7.57 -17.50 -1.81
C LYS A 16 8.74 -18.47 -1.61
N ALA A 17 8.90 -19.45 -2.50
CA ALA A 17 10.00 -20.41 -2.44
C ALA A 17 11.36 -19.73 -2.59
N SER A 18 11.49 -18.82 -3.58
CA SER A 18 12.71 -18.03 -3.76
C SER A 18 13.00 -17.12 -2.56
N ALA A 19 11.99 -16.52 -1.93
CA ALA A 19 12.16 -15.70 -0.74
C ALA A 19 12.61 -16.54 0.47
N ALA A 20 12.04 -17.73 0.67
CA ALA A 20 12.47 -18.66 1.71
C ALA A 20 13.95 -19.04 1.56
N GLN A 21 14.39 -19.32 0.33
CA GLN A 21 15.79 -19.62 0.03
C GLN A 21 16.73 -18.47 0.41
N ARG A 22 16.34 -17.22 0.11
CA ARG A 22 17.14 -16.02 0.44
C ARG A 22 17.19 -15.72 1.94
N LEU A 23 16.18 -16.13 2.69
CA LEU A 23 16.13 -15.99 4.14
C LEU A 23 16.83 -17.14 4.88
N GLU A 24 17.44 -18.09 4.15
CA GLU A 24 18.05 -19.30 4.72
C GLU A 24 17.11 -20.05 5.68
N GLY A 25 15.80 -20.03 5.38
CA GLY A 25 14.78 -20.46 6.32
C GLY A 25 13.37 -20.49 5.73
N THR A 26 12.35 -20.46 6.59
CA THR A 26 10.96 -20.50 6.14
C THR A 26 10.43 -19.09 5.90
N PHE A 27 9.84 -18.87 4.73
CA PHE A 27 9.11 -17.62 4.49
C PHE A 27 7.81 -17.61 5.33
N PRO A 28 7.52 -16.53 6.06
CA PRO A 28 6.34 -16.43 6.92
C PRO A 28 5.04 -16.80 6.20
N ALA A 29 4.06 -17.27 6.96
CA ALA A 29 2.71 -17.53 6.48
C ALA A 29 1.94 -16.22 6.27
N VAL A 30 2.35 -15.43 5.29
CA VAL A 30 1.62 -14.23 4.84
C VAL A 30 0.76 -14.56 3.63
N THR A 31 -0.39 -13.92 3.52
CA THR A 31 -1.29 -14.04 2.37
C THR A 31 -1.03 -12.92 1.34
N LEU A 32 -1.60 -13.05 0.15
CA LEU A 32 -1.62 -11.95 -0.83
C LEU A 32 -2.37 -10.72 -0.32
N HIS A 33 -3.34 -10.92 0.57
CA HIS A 33 -4.08 -9.83 1.19
C HIS A 33 -3.18 -9.02 2.14
N ASP A 34 -2.36 -9.69 2.96
CA ASP A 34 -1.40 -9.04 3.87
C ASP A 34 -0.35 -8.23 3.09
N LEU A 35 0.11 -8.76 1.96
CA LEU A 35 1.01 -8.03 1.06
C LEU A 35 0.33 -6.79 0.45
N ARG A 36 -0.97 -6.88 0.11
CA ARG A 36 -1.77 -5.74 -0.36
C ARG A 36 -1.88 -4.66 0.72
N HIS A 37 -2.15 -5.05 1.97
CA HIS A 37 -2.17 -4.13 3.11
C HIS A 37 -0.84 -3.43 3.31
N THR A 38 0.26 -4.19 3.26
CA THR A 38 1.61 -3.63 3.38
C THR A 38 1.91 -2.62 2.26
N ALA A 39 1.57 -2.95 1.02
CA ALA A 39 1.75 -2.04 -0.12
C ALA A 39 0.94 -0.74 0.03
N ALA A 40 -0.32 -0.83 0.49
CA ALA A 40 -1.15 0.34 0.76
C ALA A 40 -0.54 1.21 1.87
N SER A 41 -0.11 0.60 2.99
CA SER A 41 0.55 1.30 4.09
C SER A 41 1.82 2.02 3.66
N LEU A 42 2.68 1.37 2.87
CA LEU A 42 3.90 2.00 2.36
C LEU A 42 3.60 3.18 1.42
N ALA A 43 2.60 3.05 0.55
CA ALA A 43 2.19 4.13 -0.35
C ALA A 43 1.72 5.36 0.44
N VAL A 44 0.85 5.18 1.44
CA VAL A 44 0.38 6.28 2.30
C VAL A 44 1.54 6.91 3.06
N ARG A 45 2.43 6.09 3.64
CA ARG A 45 3.63 6.59 4.35
C ARG A 45 4.56 7.41 3.45
N SER A 46 4.63 7.10 2.15
CA SER A 46 5.37 7.90 1.16
C SER A 46 4.68 9.20 0.74
N GLY A 47 3.51 9.52 1.31
CA GLY A 47 2.75 10.73 1.00
C GLY A 47 1.74 10.56 -0.14
N ALA A 48 1.42 9.32 -0.55
CA ALA A 48 0.40 9.10 -1.56
C ALA A 48 -0.99 9.40 -1.00
N ASN A 49 -1.74 10.28 -1.66
CA ASN A 49 -3.12 10.53 -1.31
C ASN A 49 -4.02 9.32 -1.63
N VAL A 50 -5.22 9.34 -1.05
CA VAL A 50 -6.20 8.24 -1.20
C VAL A 50 -6.57 7.93 -2.65
N LYS A 51 -6.51 8.91 -3.56
CA LYS A 51 -6.84 8.70 -4.98
C LYS A 51 -5.74 7.92 -5.70
N VAL A 52 -4.47 8.19 -5.38
CA VAL A 52 -3.33 7.41 -5.88
C VAL A 52 -3.41 5.98 -5.36
N VAL A 53 -3.67 5.80 -4.06
CA VAL A 53 -3.83 4.46 -3.46
C VAL A 53 -5.02 3.71 -4.07
N GLN A 54 -6.16 4.39 -4.31
CA GLN A 54 -7.31 3.80 -5.01
C GLN A 54 -6.92 3.26 -6.40
N ASN A 55 -6.23 4.07 -7.20
CA ASN A 55 -5.81 3.68 -8.54
C ASN A 55 -4.82 2.52 -8.50
N MET A 56 -3.83 2.57 -7.59
CA MET A 56 -2.85 1.50 -7.37
C MET A 56 -3.52 0.16 -7.03
N LEU A 57 -4.55 0.19 -6.18
CA LEU A 57 -5.24 -1.01 -5.73
C LEU A 57 -6.33 -1.50 -6.70
N GLY A 58 -6.68 -0.70 -7.70
CA GLY A 58 -7.73 -0.98 -8.68
C GLY A 58 -9.14 -0.92 -8.09
N HIS A 59 -9.36 -0.13 -7.04
CA HIS A 59 -10.67 0.01 -6.42
C HIS A 59 -11.59 0.89 -7.26
N ALA A 60 -12.86 0.49 -7.37
CA ALA A 60 -13.86 1.20 -8.16
C ALA A 60 -14.14 2.62 -7.64
N SER A 61 -13.97 2.86 -6.34
CA SER A 61 -14.15 4.18 -5.72
C SER A 61 -13.17 4.40 -4.56
N ALA A 62 -12.89 5.68 -4.27
CA ALA A 62 -12.06 6.08 -3.13
C ALA A 62 -12.71 5.71 -1.79
N ALA A 63 -14.05 5.64 -1.73
CA ALA A 63 -14.79 5.22 -0.54
C ALA A 63 -14.44 3.78 -0.12
N VAL A 64 -14.27 2.86 -1.07
CA VAL A 64 -13.84 1.48 -0.77
C VAL A 64 -12.45 1.47 -0.12
N THR A 65 -11.54 2.32 -0.62
CA THR A 65 -10.20 2.47 -0.04
C THR A 65 -10.27 3.07 1.35
N LEU A 66 -11.00 4.17 1.55
CA LEU A 66 -11.13 4.84 2.86
C LEU A 66 -11.76 3.93 3.91
N ASN A 67 -12.80 3.17 3.56
CA ASN A 67 -13.43 2.23 4.49
C ASN A 67 -12.50 1.10 4.94
N THR A 68 -11.45 0.80 4.16
CA THR A 68 -10.50 -0.29 4.45
C THR A 68 -9.20 0.23 5.08
N TYR A 69 -8.83 1.48 4.81
CA TYR A 69 -7.51 2.05 5.10
C TYR A 69 -7.56 3.40 5.81
N SER A 70 -8.70 3.81 6.36
CA SER A 70 -8.88 5.07 7.10
C SER A 70 -7.80 5.29 8.15
N ASP A 71 -7.44 4.23 8.86
CA ASP A 71 -6.49 4.26 9.98
C ASP A 71 -5.04 4.50 9.52
N LEU A 72 -4.78 4.51 8.20
CA LEU A 72 -3.48 4.88 7.63
C LEU A 72 -3.33 6.40 7.42
N PHE A 73 -4.42 7.17 7.53
CA PHE A 73 -4.44 8.63 7.33
C PHE A 73 -4.70 9.48 8.59
N PRO A 74 -4.40 9.05 9.84
CA PRO A 74 -4.82 9.79 11.04
C PRO A 74 -4.14 11.16 11.18
N ASP A 75 -2.95 11.33 10.61
CA ASP A 75 -2.11 12.54 10.78
C ASP A 75 -1.99 13.38 9.48
N ASP A 76 -2.82 13.08 8.47
CA ASP A 76 -2.74 13.77 7.17
C ASP A 76 -3.06 15.26 7.30
N LEU A 77 -3.96 15.64 8.21
CA LEU A 77 -4.35 17.04 8.39
C LEU A 77 -3.19 17.88 8.95
N ASP A 78 -2.45 17.36 9.92
CA ASP A 78 -1.28 18.03 10.50
C ASP A 78 -0.16 18.17 9.47
N ARG A 79 0.11 17.10 8.70
CA ARG A 79 1.07 17.15 7.59
C ARG A 79 0.70 18.17 6.52
N VAL A 80 -0.58 18.27 6.17
CA VAL A 80 -1.08 19.26 5.22
C VAL A 80 -0.92 20.67 5.79
N ALA A 81 -1.25 20.88 7.06
CA ALA A 81 -1.09 22.16 7.72
C ALA A 81 0.39 22.62 7.74
N GLU A 82 1.32 21.73 8.09
CA GLU A 82 2.76 22.01 8.03
C GLU A 82 3.24 22.31 6.60
N ALA A 83 2.76 21.56 5.60
CA ALA A 83 3.12 21.79 4.21
C ALA A 83 2.60 23.15 3.70
N MET A 84 1.38 23.53 4.07
CA MET A 84 0.82 24.85 3.78
C MET A 84 1.65 25.96 4.44
N ASN A 85 2.03 25.79 5.71
CA ASN A 85 2.84 26.79 6.41
C ASN A 85 4.21 26.99 5.73
N ARG A 86 4.89 25.91 5.33
CA ARG A 86 6.15 25.98 4.59
C ARG A 86 6.02 26.75 3.28
N LEU A 87 4.98 26.45 2.49
CA LEU A 87 4.75 27.14 1.21
C LEU A 87 4.50 28.65 1.41
N LEU A 88 3.77 29.03 2.46
CA LEU A 88 3.53 30.44 2.79
C LEU A 88 4.80 31.16 3.25
N GLU A 89 5.71 30.46 3.92
CA GLU A 89 7.01 31.01 4.35
C GLU A 89 7.98 31.19 3.18
N GLU A 90 7.94 30.30 2.18
CA GLU A 90 8.76 30.39 0.96
C GLU A 90 8.33 31.55 0.02
N GLU A 91 7.09 32.02 0.12
CA GLU A 91 6.55 33.15 -0.67
C GLU A 91 6.81 34.54 -0.03
N ARG A 92 7.40 34.61 1.17
CA ARG A 92 7.78 35.88 1.85
C ARG A 92 9.25 36.25 1.64
#